data_AF-A0A3N5HKU3-F1
#
_entry.id   AF-A0A3N5HKU3-F1
#
_cell.length_a   1.000
_cell.length_b   1.000
_cell.length_c   1.000
_cell.angle_alpha   90.00
_cell.angle_beta   90.00
_cell.angle_gamma   90.00
#
_symmetry.space_group_name_H-M   'P 1'
#
loop_
_entity.id
_entity.type
_entity.pdbx_description
1 polymer ?
#
loop_
_entity_poly.entity_id
_entity_poly.type
_entity_poly.pdbx_seq_one_letter_code
_entity_poly.pdbx_strand_id
1 'polypeptide(L)'
;MIRPSGLLQVPSGWLVVTGGDGTLRVSDAPGHPVLRAELRSGVGLPTPETLRTGFTEGLRRWKVRKSEAVEEPGYVSVRLRVAEPGDAGTEQEVFLSATALGADTLLCASLRGATDAALDVIERACRSAGERPDGG
;
A
#
# COMPACT_ATOMS: atom_id res chain seq x y z
N MET A 1 21.37 -7.08 -5.67
CA MET A 1 20.01 -7.55 -6.00
C MET A 1 19.23 -7.58 -4.71
N ILE A 2 18.40 -6.56 -4.45
CA ILE A 2 17.64 -6.44 -3.20
C ILE A 2 16.55 -7.51 -3.23
N ARG A 3 16.51 -8.39 -2.23
CA ARG A 3 15.42 -9.37 -2.11
C ARG A 3 14.17 -8.59 -1.71
N PRO A 4 13.10 -8.58 -2.53
CA PRO A 4 11.94 -7.73 -2.28
C PRO A 4 11.21 -8.12 -0.98
N SER A 5 11.37 -9.37 -0.51
CA SER A 5 10.85 -9.84 0.77
C SER A 5 11.46 -9.14 2.01
N GLY A 6 12.60 -8.45 1.87
CA GLY A 6 13.25 -7.71 2.95
C GLY A 6 12.89 -6.21 2.99
N LEU A 7 12.06 -5.73 2.07
CA LEU A 7 11.66 -4.31 2.01
C LEU A 7 10.56 -3.96 3.02
N LEU A 8 9.67 -4.91 3.32
CA LEU A 8 8.54 -4.70 4.21
C LEU A 8 8.78 -5.43 5.51
N GLN A 9 8.93 -4.67 6.60
CA GLN A 9 8.98 -5.21 7.94
C GLN A 9 7.55 -5.45 8.43
N VAL A 10 7.13 -6.71 8.50
CA VAL A 10 5.79 -7.10 8.96
C VAL A 10 5.86 -7.85 10.29
N PRO A 11 4.78 -7.83 11.10
CA PRO A 11 4.75 -8.52 12.39
C PRO A 11 4.97 -10.04 12.27
N SER A 12 5.40 -10.64 13.38
CA SER A 12 5.45 -12.11 13.48
C SER A 12 4.05 -12.71 13.26
N GLY A 13 3.97 -13.76 12.44
CA GLY A 13 2.72 -14.41 12.06
C GLY A 13 2.11 -13.91 10.75
N TRP A 14 2.59 -12.77 10.23
CA TRP A 14 2.22 -12.31 8.90
C TRP A 14 3.09 -12.98 7.84
N LEU A 15 2.51 -13.18 6.65
CA LEU A 15 3.17 -13.86 5.54
C LEU A 15 3.42 -12.89 4.39
N VAL A 16 4.67 -12.78 3.97
CA VAL A 16 5.07 -12.04 2.77
C VAL A 16 5.35 -13.04 1.65
N VAL A 17 4.55 -12.98 0.58
CA VAL A 17 4.70 -13.79 -0.61
C VAL A 17 5.15 -12.89 -1.76
N THR A 18 6.31 -13.19 -2.33
CA THR A 18 6.77 -12.53 -3.55
C THR A 18 6.23 -13.31 -4.76
N GLY A 19 5.43 -12.64 -5.59
CA GLY A 19 5.01 -13.15 -6.89
C GLY A 19 6.15 -13.13 -7.91
N GLY A 20 6.10 -14.01 -8.92
CA GLY A 20 7.12 -14.08 -9.98
C GLY A 20 7.20 -12.80 -10.84
N ASP A 21 6.18 -11.94 -10.76
CA ASP A 21 6.06 -10.64 -11.41
C ASP A 21 6.67 -9.47 -10.61
N GLY A 22 7.32 -9.74 -9.47
CA GLY A 22 7.92 -8.70 -8.61
C GLY A 22 6.92 -7.99 -7.69
N THR A 23 5.64 -8.37 -7.74
CA THR A 23 4.64 -7.97 -6.74
C THR A 23 4.88 -8.71 -5.42
N LEU A 24 4.83 -7.99 -4.31
CA LEU A 24 4.75 -8.53 -2.95
C LEU A 24 3.30 -8.57 -2.51
N ARG A 25 2.88 -9.67 -1.88
CA ARG A 25 1.59 -9.80 -1.21
C ARG A 25 1.82 -10.09 0.25
N VAL A 26 1.17 -9.34 1.12
CA VAL A 26 1.24 -9.53 2.57
C VAL A 26 -0.11 -9.99 3.07
N SER A 27 -0.11 -11.04 3.86
CA SER A 27 -1.30 -11.62 4.48
C SER A 27 -1.15 -11.59 6.00
N ASP A 28 -2.17 -11.11 6.71
CA ASP A 28 -2.23 -11.11 8.19
C ASP A 28 -2.64 -12.47 8.75
N ALA A 29 -3.32 -13.30 7.94
CA ALA A 29 -3.64 -14.69 8.22
C ALA A 29 -3.53 -15.56 6.96
N PRO A 30 -3.40 -16.89 7.09
CA PRO A 30 -3.39 -17.81 5.94
C PRO A 30 -4.64 -17.62 5.07
N GLY A 31 -4.45 -17.27 3.80
CA GLY A 31 -5.55 -17.04 2.86
C GLY A 31 -6.22 -15.67 2.95
N HIS A 32 -5.74 -14.76 3.79
CA HIS A 32 -6.28 -13.40 3.94
C HIS A 32 -5.22 -12.35 3.55
N PRO A 33 -5.07 -12.03 2.25
CA PRO A 33 -4.13 -11.02 1.81
C PRO A 33 -4.67 -9.61 2.07
N VAL A 34 -3.89 -8.79 2.77
CA VAL A 34 -4.27 -7.44 3.22
C VAL A 34 -3.49 -6.32 2.53
N LEU A 35 -2.34 -6.63 1.94
CA LEU A 35 -1.52 -5.65 1.20
C LEU A 35 -0.97 -6.27 -0.08
N ARG A 36 -0.97 -5.47 -1.14
CA ARG A 36 -0.20 -5.67 -2.35
C ARG A 36 0.83 -4.55 -2.46
N ALA A 37 2.10 -4.90 -2.58
CA ALA A 37 3.15 -3.93 -2.88
C ALA A 37 3.85 -4.29 -4.19
N GLU A 38 4.39 -3.30 -4.87
CA GLU A 38 5.01 -3.45 -6.18
C GLU A 38 6.20 -2.50 -6.30
N LEU A 39 7.33 -3.01 -6.75
CA LEU A 39 8.51 -2.20 -7.00
C LEU A 39 8.48 -1.68 -8.45
N ARG A 40 8.55 -0.36 -8.62
CA ARG A 40 8.61 0.29 -9.92
C ARG A 40 9.95 0.99 -10.09
N SER A 41 10.76 0.51 -11.03
CA SER A 41 12.04 1.13 -11.36
C SER A 41 11.88 2.34 -12.28
N GLY A 42 12.61 3.42 -12.00
CA GLY A 42 12.64 4.62 -12.84
C GLY A 42 11.35 5.45 -12.83
N VAL A 43 10.39 5.10 -11.97
CA VAL A 43 9.19 5.90 -11.74
C VAL A 43 9.47 6.74 -10.50
N GLY A 44 9.44 8.07 -10.64
CA GLY A 44 9.57 8.98 -9.50
C GLY A 44 8.40 8.84 -8.52
N LEU A 45 8.51 9.52 -7.38
CA LEU A 45 7.44 9.52 -6.38
C LEU A 45 6.16 10.15 -6.99
N PRO A 46 5.03 9.41 -7.05
CA PRO A 46 3.77 9.98 -7.51
C PRO A 46 3.25 11.03 -6.53
N THR A 47 2.38 11.93 -6.99
CA THR A 47 1.65 12.83 -6.09
C THR A 47 0.49 12.07 -5.42
N PRO A 48 -0.05 12.58 -4.28
CA PRO A 48 -1.22 11.98 -3.65
C PRO A 48 -2.42 11.91 -4.61
N GLU A 49 -2.57 12.92 -5.48
CA GLU A 49 -3.62 12.95 -6.49
C GLU A 49 -3.43 11.88 -7.56
N THR A 50 -2.19 11.61 -7.99
CA THR A 50 -1.89 10.51 -8.92
C THR A 50 -2.22 9.16 -8.30
N LEU A 51 -1.86 8.92 -7.02
CA LEU A 51 -2.23 7.68 -6.33
C LEU A 51 -3.74 7.49 -6.23
N ARG A 52 -4.45 8.54 -5.79
CA ARG A 52 -5.91 8.51 -5.67
C ARG A 52 -6.56 8.25 -7.03
N THR A 53 -6.14 8.98 -8.06
CA THR A 53 -6.70 8.87 -9.42
C THR A 53 -6.50 7.47 -9.97
N GLY A 54 -5.27 6.95 -9.96
CA GLY A 54 -4.97 5.61 -10.45
C GLY A 54 -5.77 4.50 -9.76
N PHE A 55 -6.05 4.65 -8.47
CA PHE A 55 -6.92 3.73 -7.74
C PHE A 55 -8.40 3.88 -8.13
N THR A 56 -8.93 5.11 -8.12
CA THR A 56 -10.35 5.38 -8.39
C THR A 56 -10.77 5.10 -9.83
N GLU A 57 -9.87 5.25 -10.82
CA GLU A 57 -10.15 4.89 -12.21
C GLU A 57 -10.43 3.38 -12.38
N GLY A 58 -9.77 2.54 -11.56
CA GLY A 58 -10.05 1.10 -11.49
C GLY A 58 -11.40 0.77 -10.84
N LEU A 59 -11.99 1.70 -10.09
CA LEU A 59 -13.20 1.52 -9.31
C LEU A 59 -14.36 2.34 -9.86
N ARG A 60 -14.74 2.07 -11.11
CA ARG A 60 -15.76 2.79 -11.91
C ARG A 60 -17.14 3.02 -11.27
N ARG A 61 -17.41 2.48 -10.08
CA ARG A 61 -18.70 2.61 -9.37
C ARG A 61 -18.58 2.90 -7.88
N TRP A 62 -17.36 3.01 -7.34
CA TRP A 62 -17.16 3.25 -5.91
C TRP A 62 -17.20 4.76 -5.64
N LYS A 63 -17.78 5.15 -4.51
CA LYS A 63 -17.82 6.55 -4.09
C LYS A 63 -16.79 6.79 -3.00
N VAL A 64 -15.85 7.71 -3.24
CA VAL A 64 -14.96 8.21 -2.19
C VAL A 64 -15.77 9.10 -1.25
N ARG A 65 -15.83 8.74 0.03
CA ARG A 65 -16.53 9.47 1.10
C ARG A 65 -15.60 10.39 1.86
N LYS A 66 -14.41 9.89 2.17
CA LYS A 66 -13.34 10.64 2.86
C LYS A 66 -12.02 10.34 2.18
N SER A 67 -11.15 11.33 2.11
CA SER A 67 -9.77 11.15 1.66
C SER A 67 -8.83 11.96 2.55
N GLU A 68 -7.80 11.31 3.06
CA GLU A 68 -6.72 11.92 3.82
C GLU A 68 -5.42 11.58 3.11
N ALA A 69 -4.61 12.60 2.85
CA ALA A 69 -3.34 12.46 2.16
C ALA A 69 -2.21 12.97 3.04
N VAL A 70 -1.08 12.28 2.97
CA VAL A 70 0.18 12.68 3.60
C VAL A 70 1.22 12.73 2.50
N GLU A 71 1.94 13.84 2.43
CA GLU A 71 3.07 14.02 1.51
C GLU A 71 4.27 14.47 2.34
N GLU A 72 5.31 13.65 2.31
CA GLU A 72 6.57 13.85 3.02
C GLU A 72 7.75 13.57 2.08
N PRO A 73 8.97 14.04 2.40
CA PRO A 73 10.14 13.75 1.58
C PRO A 73 10.37 12.24 1.43
N GLY A 74 10.25 11.74 0.19
CA GLY A 74 10.44 10.33 -0.12
C GLY A 74 9.26 9.41 0.24
N TYR A 75 8.14 9.95 0.72
CA TYR A 75 6.97 9.15 1.09
C TYR A 75 5.68 9.91 0.78
N VAL A 76 4.74 9.23 0.14
CA VAL A 76 3.40 9.76 -0.09
C VAL A 76 2.38 8.70 0.27
N SER A 77 1.25 9.09 0.86
CA SER A 77 0.17 8.16 1.15
C SER A 77 -1.20 8.81 1.06
N VAL A 78 -2.19 7.97 0.81
CA VAL A 78 -3.59 8.34 0.73
C VAL A 78 -4.40 7.27 1.45
N ARG A 79 -5.15 7.67 2.48
CA ARG A 79 -6.23 6.88 3.07
C ARG A 79 -7.56 7.34 2.48
N LEU A 80 -8.32 6.40 1.94
CA LEU A 80 -9.62 6.64 1.33
C LEU A 80 -10.66 5.83 2.09
N ARG A 81 -11.76 6.48 2.51
CA ARG A 81 -12.98 5.77 2.88
C ARG A 81 -13.86 5.71 1.66
N VAL A 82 -14.12 4.51 1.16
CA VAL A 82 -14.86 4.25 -0.07
C VAL A 82 -16.11 3.44 0.23
N ALA A 83 -17.20 3.77 -0.45
CA ALA A 83 -18.44 3.02 -0.37
C ALA A 83 -18.69 2.27 -1.68
N GLU A 84 -18.95 0.97 -1.58
CA GLU A 84 -19.39 0.16 -2.71
C GLU A 84 -20.78 0.61 -3.21
N PRO A 85 -21.05 0.46 -4.51
CA PRO A 85 -22.38 0.76 -5.06
C PRO A 85 -23.44 -0.23 -4.53
N GLY A 86 -24.45 0.28 -3.82
CA GLY A 86 -25.57 -0.51 -3.28
C GLY A 86 -26.27 0.18 -2.10
N ASP A 87 -27.48 -0.27 -1.76
CA ASP A 87 -28.37 0.38 -0.77
C ASP A 87 -27.87 0.31 0.69
N ALA A 88 -26.95 -0.62 0.98
CA ALA A 88 -26.30 -0.79 2.28
C ALA A 88 -24.77 -0.68 2.15
N GLY A 89 -24.30 0.32 1.38
CA GLY A 89 -22.90 0.48 0.96
C GLY A 89 -21.94 0.26 2.13
N THR A 90 -21.29 -0.90 2.15
CA THR A 90 -20.25 -1.20 3.14
C THR A 90 -19.13 -0.22 2.88
N GLU A 91 -18.88 0.65 3.85
CA GLU A 91 -17.75 1.55 3.80
C GLU A 91 -16.50 0.73 4.11
N GLN A 92 -15.52 0.84 3.24
CA GLN A 92 -14.22 0.24 3.45
C GLN A 92 -13.17 1.34 3.46
N GLU A 93 -12.19 1.18 4.33
CA GLU A 93 -10.99 1.98 4.28
C GLU A 93 -9.96 1.32 3.35
N VAL A 94 -9.28 2.16 2.58
CA VAL A 94 -8.24 1.78 1.64
C VAL A 94 -7.04 2.65 1.91
N PHE A 95 -5.88 2.02 2.00
CA PHE A 95 -4.60 2.67 2.10
C PHE A 95 -3.80 2.50 0.80
N LEU A 96 -3.25 3.59 0.31
CA LEU A 96 -2.33 3.64 -0.82
C LEU A 96 -1.10 4.41 -0.39
N SER A 97 0.09 3.95 -0.77
CA SER A 97 1.30 4.74 -0.58
C SER A 97 2.32 4.50 -1.68
N ALA A 98 3.24 5.44 -1.80
CA ALA A 98 4.46 5.30 -2.56
C ALA A 98 5.63 5.73 -1.70
N THR A 99 6.71 4.94 -1.75
CA THR A 99 7.91 5.18 -0.95
C THR A 99 9.12 5.14 -1.87
N ALA A 100 9.95 6.19 -1.84
CA ALA A 100 11.15 6.27 -2.64
C ALA A 100 12.23 5.33 -2.08
N LEU A 101 12.80 4.51 -2.95
CA LEU A 101 13.88 3.55 -2.68
C LEU A 101 15.12 3.91 -3.52
N GLY A 102 15.51 5.19 -3.50
CA GLY A 102 16.56 5.71 -4.37
C GLY A 102 16.10 5.89 -5.82
N ALA A 103 16.45 4.96 -6.70
CA ALA A 103 16.05 4.98 -8.12
C ALA A 103 14.73 4.26 -8.40
N ASP A 104 14.24 3.50 -7.42
CA ASP A 104 12.99 2.76 -7.47
C ASP A 104 11.94 3.41 -6.57
N THR A 105 10.67 3.11 -6.84
CA THR A 105 9.54 3.49 -5.98
C THR A 105 8.77 2.24 -5.59
N LEU A 106 8.55 2.04 -4.29
CA LEU A 106 7.67 1.00 -3.77
C LEU A 106 6.25 1.54 -3.71
N LEU A 107 5.34 0.97 -4.49
CA LEU A 107 3.92 1.24 -4.41
C LEU A 107 3.27 0.23 -3.49
N CYS A 108 2.48 0.69 -2.52
CA CYS A 108 1.68 -0.15 -1.63
C CYS A 108 0.20 0.16 -1.81
N ALA A 109 -0.62 -0.88 -1.83
CA ALA A 109 -2.07 -0.77 -1.87
C ALA A 109 -2.71 -1.83 -0.97
N SER A 110 -3.53 -1.41 -0.01
CA SER A 110 -4.29 -2.32 0.81
C SER A 110 -5.33 -3.07 -0.03
N LEU A 111 -5.61 -4.31 0.35
CA LEU A 111 -6.59 -5.16 -0.29
C LEU A 111 -7.93 -5.13 0.47
N ARG A 112 -8.98 -5.61 -0.20
CA ARG A 112 -10.31 -5.75 0.41
C ARG A 112 -10.25 -6.66 1.63
N GLY A 113 -10.90 -6.25 2.71
CA GLY A 113 -10.94 -7.02 3.97
C GLY A 113 -9.85 -6.63 4.97
N ALA A 114 -8.91 -5.74 4.60
CA ALA A 114 -7.96 -5.20 5.57
C ALA A 114 -8.68 -4.46 6.69
N THR A 115 -8.43 -4.88 7.93
CA THR A 115 -8.95 -4.22 9.14
C THR A 115 -8.18 -2.92 9.41
N ASP A 116 -8.76 -2.01 10.19
CA ASP A 116 -8.07 -0.76 10.57
C ASP A 116 -6.71 -1.02 11.24
N ALA A 117 -6.64 -2.03 12.12
CA ALA A 117 -5.38 -2.47 12.73
C ALA A 117 -4.37 -2.99 11.70
N ALA A 118 -4.82 -3.71 10.67
CA ALA A 118 -3.95 -4.16 9.58
C ALA A 118 -3.46 -2.98 8.73
N LEU A 119 -4.31 -1.98 8.48
CA LEU A 119 -3.95 -0.77 7.72
C LEU A 119 -2.86 0.04 8.43
N ASP A 120 -2.93 0.19 9.75
CA ASP A 120 -1.88 0.85 10.54
C ASP A 120 -0.51 0.13 10.41
N VAL A 121 -0.52 -1.20 10.48
CA VAL A 121 0.68 -2.02 10.30
C VAL A 121 1.25 -1.88 8.88
N ILE A 122 0.38 -1.94 7.88
CA ILE A 122 0.75 -1.80 6.46
C ILE A 122 1.34 -0.42 6.19
N GLU A 123 0.73 0.63 6.73
CA GLU A 123 1.21 2.00 6.59
C GLU A 123 2.63 2.14 7.15
N ARG A 124 2.86 1.65 8.37
CA ARG A 124 4.19 1.66 8.99
C ARG A 124 5.20 0.83 8.19
N ALA A 125 4.83 -0.35 7.72
CA ALA A 125 5.71 -1.22 6.93
C ALA A 125 6.11 -0.57 5.60
N CYS A 126 5.18 0.09 4.92
CA CYS A 126 5.45 0.75 3.65
C CYS A 126 6.26 2.04 3.84
N ARG A 127 5.93 2.86 4.85
CA ARG A 127 6.69 4.07 5.19
C ARG A 127 8.15 3.75 5.52
N SER A 128 8.37 2.71 6.34
CA SER A 128 9.72 2.30 6.76
C SER A 128 10.54 1.59 5.68
N ALA A 129 9.94 1.22 4.55
CA ALA A 129 10.69 0.60 3.46
C ALA A 129 11.75 1.56 2.87
N GLY A 130 11.46 2.86 2.86
CA GLY A 130 12.36 3.93 2.40
C GLY A 130 13.41 4.34 3.42
N GLU A 131 13.18 4.00 4.69
CA GLU A 131 14.15 4.17 5.76
C GLU A 131 15.19 3.06 5.57
N ARG A 132 16.26 3.39 4.83
CA ARG A 132 17.42 2.51 4.69
C ARG A 132 17.82 2.06 6.11
N PRO A 133 17.95 0.75 6.40
CA PRO A 133 18.65 0.36 7.62
C PRO A 133 20.05 0.94 7.47
N ASP A 134 20.34 1.97 8.27
CA ASP A 134 21.67 2.54 8.38
C ASP A 134 22.65 1.39 8.61
N GLY A 135 23.73 1.37 7.83
CA GLY A 135 24.60 0.22 7.70
C GLY A 135 25.21 -0.25 9.02
N GLY A 136 25.30 -1.58 9.17
CA GLY A 136 26.36 -2.23 9.94
C GLY A 136 27.32 -2.91 8.97
#